data_AF-A0AAW0BHK9-F1
#
_entry.id   AF-A0AAW0BHK9-F1
#
_cell.length_a   1.000
_cell.length_b   1.000
_cell.length_c   1.000
_cell.angle_alpha   90.00
_cell.angle_beta   90.00
_cell.angle_gamma   90.00
#
_symmetry.space_group_name_H-M   'P 1'
#
loop_
_entity.id
_entity.type
_entity.pdbx_description
1 polymer ?
#
loop_
_entity_poly.entity_id
_entity_poly.type
_entity_poly.pdbx_seq_one_letter_code
_entity_poly.pdbx_strand_id
1 'polypeptide(L)'
;VEIAEAQYYFRTKTGIALALLLLYPRPNQALLIRSHYTVWSCNFADERKFAVTKVKAIQTVVAMIPFKPDGRDAWILLLDTQWGT
;
A
#
# COMPACT_ATOMS: atom_id res chain seq x y z
N VAL A 1 13.67 5.53 -0.07
CA VAL A 1 12.25 5.31 -0.36
C VAL A 1 11.96 3.86 -0.06
N GLU A 2 11.20 3.58 0.98
CA GLU A 2 10.65 2.24 1.22
C GLU A 2 9.32 2.17 0.49
N ILE A 3 9.16 1.19 -0.40
CA ILE A 3 7.90 0.98 -1.12
C ILE A 3 7.02 0.11 -0.24
N ALA A 4 5.75 0.47 -0.15
CA ALA A 4 4.77 -0.29 0.60
C ALA A 4 3.43 -0.26 -0.13
N GLU A 5 2.63 -1.30 0.10
CA GLU A 5 1.25 -1.37 -0.37
C GLU A 5 0.30 -1.23 0.82
N ALA A 6 -0.66 -0.30 0.72
CA ALA A 6 -1.72 -0.19 1.71
C ALA A 6 -2.69 -1.36 1.58
N GLN A 7 -2.69 -2.24 2.59
CA GLN A 7 -3.58 -3.41 2.64
C GLN A 7 -4.95 -3.04 3.19
N TYR A 8 -4.97 -2.17 4.21
CA TYR A 8 -6.19 -1.70 4.85
C TYR A 8 -6.05 -0.24 5.25
N TYR A 9 -7.15 0.48 5.11
CA TYR A 9 -7.33 1.82 5.65
C TYR A 9 -8.44 1.78 6.71
N PHE A 10 -8.17 2.33 7.89
CA PHE A 10 -9.13 2.35 8.98
C PHE A 10 -9.02 3.63 9.80
N ARG A 11 -10.15 4.01 10.41
CA ARG A 11 -10.24 5.21 11.25
C ARG A 11 -10.61 4.81 12.67
N THR A 12 -9.87 5.30 13.65
CA THR A 12 -10.20 5.09 15.06
C THR A 12 -11.48 5.83 15.42
N LYS A 13 -12.12 5.46 16.54
CA LYS A 13 -13.28 6.21 17.09
C LYS A 13 -12.94 7.67 17.41
N THR A 14 -11.67 7.97 17.70
CA THR A 14 -11.15 9.33 17.92
C THR A 14 -10.86 10.09 16.63
N GLY A 15 -11.13 9.50 15.46
CA GLY A 15 -11.00 10.15 14.17
C GLY A 15 -9.62 10.07 13.53
N ILE A 16 -8.67 9.33 14.13
CA ILE A 16 -7.31 9.16 13.59
C ILE A 16 -7.35 8.18 12.42
N ALA A 17 -6.86 8.61 11.26
CA ALA A 17 -6.72 7.76 10.08
C ALA A 17 -5.41 6.97 10.15
N LEU A 18 -5.50 5.66 9.97
CA LEU A 18 -4.40 4.72 10.00
C LEU A 18 -4.46 3.85 8.74
N ALA A 19 -3.30 3.33 8.34
CA ALA A 19 -3.24 2.26 7.36
C ALA A 19 -2.31 1.14 7.82
N LEU A 20 -2.69 -0.08 7.46
CA LEU A 20 -1.82 -1.24 7.51
C LEU A 20 -1.09 -1.34 6.18
N LEU A 21 0.23 -1.28 6.22
CA LEU A 21 1.11 -1.36 5.07
C LEU A 21 1.78 -2.71 5.02
N LEU A 22 1.83 -3.33 3.83
CA LEU A 22 2.76 -4.40 3.50
C LEU A 22 4.02 -3.77 2.91
N LEU A 23 5.14 -3.90 3.60
CA LEU A 23 6.43 -3.37 3.16
C LEU A 23 7.06 -4.32 2.14
N TYR A 24 7.45 -3.79 0.99
CA TYR A 24 8.22 -4.55 0.01
C TYR A 24 9.66 -4.68 0.50
N PRO A 25 10.24 -5.90 0.50
CA PRO A 25 11.65 -6.07 0.81
C PRO A 25 12.50 -5.39 -0.27
N ARG A 26 13.80 -5.25 0.02
CA ARG A 26 14.72 -4.67 -0.98
C ARG A 26 14.67 -5.49 -2.27
N PRO A 27 14.71 -4.81 -3.43
CA PRO A 27 14.67 -5.46 -4.73
C PRO A 27 15.89 -6.38 -4.93
N ASN A 28 15.73 -7.40 -5.76
CA ASN A 28 16.84 -8.20 -6.23
C ASN A 28 17.82 -7.31 -7.03
N GLN A 29 19.01 -7.10 -6.46
CA GLN A 29 20.01 -6.20 -7.04
C GLN A 29 20.53 -6.67 -8.40
N ALA A 30 20.70 -7.98 -8.60
CA ALA A 30 21.18 -8.51 -9.87
C ALA A 30 20.19 -8.23 -11.01
N LEU A 31 18.89 -8.41 -10.77
CA LEU A 31 17.84 -8.08 -11.74
C LEU A 31 17.74 -6.58 -11.98
N LEU A 32 17.87 -5.77 -10.92
CA LEU A 32 17.84 -4.32 -11.03
C LEU A 32 18.98 -3.80 -11.92
N ILE A 33 20.21 -4.30 -11.70
CA ILE A 33 21.38 -3.93 -12.51
C ILE A 33 21.20 -4.39 -13.97
N ARG A 34 20.79 -5.65 -14.18
CA ARG A 34 20.60 -6.21 -15.54
C ARG A 34 19.51 -5.52 -16.34
N SER A 35 18.52 -4.95 -15.65
CA SER A 35 17.44 -4.18 -16.26
C SER A 35 17.75 -2.69 -16.39
N HIS A 36 19.00 -2.25 -16.19
CA HIS A 36 19.37 -0.84 -16.19
C HIS A 36 18.50 0.00 -15.23
N TYR A 37 18.23 -0.54 -14.04
CA TYR A 37 17.42 0.08 -12.99
C TYR A 37 15.95 0.34 -13.37
N THR A 38 15.41 -0.39 -14.35
CA THR A 38 14.01 -0.22 -14.80
C THR A 38 13.04 -1.21 -14.16
N VAL A 39 13.51 -2.39 -13.73
CA VAL A 39 12.63 -3.44 -13.18
C VAL A 39 12.89 -3.64 -11.69
N TRP A 40 11.87 -3.36 -10.89
CA TRP A 40 11.86 -3.71 -9.47
C TRP A 40 11.17 -5.04 -9.22
N SER A 41 11.98 -6.06 -8.91
CA SER A 41 11.51 -7.38 -8.52
C SER A 41 11.90 -7.66 -7.08
N CYS A 42 10.92 -7.81 -6.20
CA CYS A 42 11.11 -8.17 -4.81
C CYS A 42 10.79 -9.66 -4.63
N ASN A 43 11.60 -10.39 -3.85
CA ASN A 43 11.28 -11.77 -3.49
C ASN A 43 10.71 -11.80 -2.08
N PHE A 44 9.46 -12.24 -1.96
CA PHE A 44 8.76 -12.40 -0.68
C PHE A 44 8.99 -13.78 -0.07
N ALA A 45 10.22 -14.29 -0.14
CA ALA A 45 10.59 -15.60 0.35
C ALA A 45 10.62 -15.65 1.89
N ASP A 46 9.51 -15.31 2.54
CA ASP A 46 9.12 -15.68 3.92
C ASP A 46 9.05 -14.56 4.98
N GLU A 47 9.29 -13.29 4.64
CA GLU A 47 9.09 -12.17 5.57
C GLU A 47 8.17 -11.08 5.00
N ARG A 48 6.85 -11.30 5.06
CA ARG A 48 5.90 -10.19 4.92
C ARG A 48 6.02 -9.29 6.14
N LYS A 49 6.60 -8.11 5.96
CA LYS A 49 6.69 -7.10 7.01
C LYS A 49 5.50 -6.18 6.92
N PHE A 50 4.73 -6.11 7.99
CA PHE A 50 3.62 -5.19 8.10
C PHE A 50 3.96 -4.03 9.03
N ALA A 51 3.52 -2.84 8.67
CA ALA A 51 3.65 -1.65 9.51
C ALA A 51 2.31 -0.93 9.59
N VAL A 52 1.98 -0.39 10.76
CA VAL A 52 0.84 0.53 10.92
C VAL A 52 1.38 1.94 10.97
N THR A 53 0.85 2.83 10.14
CA THR A 53 1.25 4.23 10.14
C THR A 53 0.04 5.17 10.11
N LYS A 54 0.27 6.41 10.55
CA LYS A 54 -0.73 7.48 10.45
C LYS A 54 -0.78 7.99 9.02
N VAL A 55 -1.97 8.01 8.45
CA VAL A 55 -2.22 8.59 7.14
C VAL A 55 -2.27 10.10 7.31
N LYS A 56 -1.38 10.85 6.63
CA LYS A 56 -1.42 12.32 6.65
C LYS A 56 -2.41 12.86 5.62
N ALA A 57 -2.38 12.30 4.43
CA ALA A 57 -3.26 12.67 3.33
C ALA A 57 -3.40 11.50 2.34
N ILE A 58 -4.54 11.43 1.68
CA ILE A 58 -4.71 10.67 0.43
C ILE A 58 -4.26 11.62 -0.68
N GLN A 59 -3.25 11.24 -1.44
CA GLN A 59 -2.72 12.04 -2.54
C GLN A 59 -3.50 11.80 -3.82
N THR A 60 -3.81 10.53 -4.14
CA THR A 60 -4.50 10.16 -5.38
C THR A 60 -5.41 8.96 -5.16
N VAL A 61 -6.56 8.91 -5.83
CA VAL A 61 -7.35 7.69 -5.96
C VAL A 61 -6.93 7.01 -7.26
N VAL A 62 -6.23 5.89 -7.15
CA VAL A 62 -5.67 5.17 -8.30
C VAL A 62 -6.75 4.39 -9.04
N ALA A 63 -7.74 3.88 -8.31
CA ALA A 63 -8.88 3.21 -8.89
C ALA A 63 -10.08 3.17 -7.92
N MET A 64 -11.28 3.12 -8.49
CA MET A 64 -12.52 2.88 -7.77
C MET A 64 -13.14 1.61 -8.33
N ILE A 65 -13.27 0.58 -7.50
CA ILE A 65 -13.86 -0.68 -7.92
C ILE A 65 -15.28 -0.73 -7.35
N PRO A 66 -16.33 -0.75 -8.19
CA PRO A 66 -17.69 -0.95 -7.72
C PRO A 66 -17.79 -2.33 -7.05
N PHE A 67 -18.30 -2.34 -5.83
CA PHE A 67 -18.47 -3.53 -5.02
C PHE A 67 -19.90 -3.54 -4.46
N LYS A 68 -20.58 -4.69 -4.49
CA LYS A 68 -21.96 -4.81 -3.99
C LYS A 68 -22.06 -5.76 -2.79
N PRO A 69 -21.57 -5.37 -1.60
CA PRO A 69 -21.82 -6.15 -0.41
C PRO A 69 -23.31 -6.08 -0.08
N ASP A 70 -23.94 -7.25 0.03
CA ASP A 70 -25.36 -7.42 0.41
C ASP A 70 -26.35 -6.64 -0.47
N GLY A 71 -26.04 -6.50 -1.76
CA GLY A 71 -26.89 -5.84 -2.74
C GLY A 71 -26.92 -4.31 -2.65
N ARG A 72 -26.08 -3.71 -1.80
CA ARG A 72 -25.93 -2.25 -1.70
C ARG A 72 -24.76 -1.77 -2.55
N ASP A 73 -24.90 -0.63 -3.21
CA ASP A 73 -23.80 -0.04 -3.95
C ASP A 73 -22.72 0.47 -2.97
N ALA A 74 -21.53 -0.11 -3.06
CA ALA A 74 -20.32 0.32 -2.37
C ALA A 74 -19.16 0.45 -3.36
N TRP A 75 -18.08 1.09 -2.92
CA TRP A 75 -16.88 1.28 -3.73
C TRP A 75 -15.65 0.96 -2.90
N ILE A 76 -14.77 0.13 -3.44
CA ILE A 76 -13.42 -0.05 -2.90
C ILE A 76 -12.55 1.03 -3.54
N LEU A 77 -11.97 1.89 -2.71
CA LEU A 77 -11.05 2.93 -3.15
C LEU A 77 -9.62 2.39 -3.04
N LEU A 78 -8.90 2.37 -4.17
CA LEU A 78 -7.47 2.16 -4.20
C LEU A 78 -6.79 3.52 -4.10
N LEU A 79 -6.00 3.72 -3.05
CA LEU A 79 -5.50 5.03 -2.65
C LEU A 79 -3.98 5.05 -2.70
N ASP A 80 -3.44 6.14 -3.24
CA ASP A 80 -2.07 6.60 -2.99
C ASP A 80 -2.11 7.60 -1.84
N THR A 81 -1.25 7.42 -0.86
CA THR A 81 -1.34 8.09 0.44
C THR A 81 0.03 8.51 0.91
N GLN A 82 0.08 9.71 1.50
CA GLN A 82 1.30 10.23 2.11
C GLN A 82 1.41 9.79 3.57
N TRP A 83 2.56 9.22 3.89
CA TRP A 83 2.85 8.67 5.21
C TRP A 83 3.74 9.61 6.03
N GLY A 84 3.61 9.56 7.35
CA GLY A 84 4.58 10.19 8.26
C GLY A 84 5.72 9.22 8.58
N THR A 85 6.96 9.72 8.48
CA THR A 85 8.15 9.12 9.11
C THR A 85 8.10 9.29 10.62
#